data_AF-A0A0L8H5P5-F1
#
_entry.id   AF-A0A0L8H5P5-F1
#
_cell.length_a   1.000
_cell.length_b   1.000
_cell.length_c   1.000
_cell.angle_alpha   90.00
_cell.angle_beta   90.00
_cell.angle_gamma   90.00
#
_symmetry.space_group_name_H-M   'P 1'
#
loop_
_entity.id
_entity.type
_entity.pdbx_description
1 polymer ?
#
loop_
_entity_poly.entity_id
_entity_poly.type
_entity_poly.pdbx_seq_one_letter_code
_entity_poly.pdbx_strand_id
1 'polypeptide(L)'
;DVDDCSVQNGLCEQICTNTIGNYKCSCNPGYRLVDNKWCKDIDECSTENGDCQHICENSIGSYKCQCRTGYRLVGENKKQCV
;
A
#
# COMPACT_ATOMS: atom_id res chain seq x y z
N ASP A 1 -21.95 -1.69 23.31
CA ASP A 1 -21.15 -1.90 22.11
C ASP A 1 -20.23 -3.08 22.39
N VAL A 2 -20.23 -4.09 21.52
CA VAL A 2 -19.28 -5.20 21.63
C VAL A 2 -18.10 -4.82 20.73
N ASP A 3 -16.88 -4.94 21.23
CA ASP A 3 -15.72 -4.67 20.39
C ASP A 3 -15.45 -5.87 19.47
N ASP A 4 -16.01 -5.81 18.26
CA ASP A 4 -15.81 -6.84 17.24
C ASP A 4 -14.34 -7.00 16.83
N CYS A 5 -13.50 -5.96 17.01
CA CYS A 5 -12.07 -6.03 16.71
C CYS A 5 -11.29 -6.86 17.74
N SER A 6 -11.81 -7.00 18.96
CA SER A 6 -11.19 -7.83 20.01
C SER A 6 -11.22 -9.33 19.69
N VAL A 7 -12.05 -9.78 18.73
CA VAL A 7 -12.12 -11.18 18.29
C VAL A 7 -11.55 -11.31 16.89
N GLN A 8 -10.38 -11.95 16.75
CA GLN A 8 -9.71 -12.20 15.46
C GLN A 8 -9.64 -10.94 14.56
N ASN A 9 -9.39 -9.77 15.14
CA ASN A 9 -9.32 -8.48 14.43
C ASN A 9 -10.59 -8.16 13.62
N GLY A 10 -11.78 -8.59 14.07
CA GLY A 10 -13.03 -8.41 13.32
C GLY A 10 -13.06 -9.16 11.98
N LEU A 11 -12.18 -10.15 11.80
CA LEU A 11 -11.88 -10.81 10.51
C LEU A 11 -11.32 -9.87 9.44
N CYS A 12 -10.75 -8.73 9.83
CA CYS A 12 -10.02 -7.83 8.95
C CYS A 12 -8.60 -8.36 8.72
N GLU A 13 -8.10 -8.29 7.49
CA GLU A 13 -6.73 -8.73 7.15
C GLU A 13 -5.68 -7.86 7.83
N GLN A 14 -5.88 -6.53 7.88
CA GLN A 14 -4.90 -5.59 8.41
C GLN A 14 -5.46 -4.78 9.58
N ILE A 15 -6.21 -3.71 9.33
CA ILE A 15 -6.65 -2.79 10.37
C ILE A 15 -8.14 -3.00 10.65
N CYS A 16 -8.49 -3.17 11.92
CA CYS A 16 -9.88 -3.12 12.40
C CYS A 16 -10.08 -1.88 13.25
N THR A 17 -11.16 -1.15 13.01
CA THR A 17 -11.57 0.01 13.82
C THR A 17 -12.97 -0.23 14.35
N ASN A 18 -13.09 -0.38 15.68
CA ASN A 18 -14.38 -0.49 16.33
C ASN A 18 -15.08 0.88 16.33
N THR A 19 -16.38 0.89 16.05
CA THR A 19 -17.23 2.09 16.00
C THR A 19 -18.49 1.86 16.83
N ILE A 20 -19.20 2.92 17.22
CA ILE A 20 -20.41 2.74 18.04
C ILE A 20 -21.48 2.01 17.20
N GLY A 21 -21.77 0.75 17.56
CA GLY A 21 -22.78 -0.10 16.94
C GLY A 21 -22.29 -0.96 15.76
N ASN A 22 -21.01 -0.89 15.36
CA ASN A 22 -20.41 -1.72 14.30
C ASN A 22 -18.88 -1.62 14.30
N TYR A 23 -18.19 -2.24 13.35
CA TYR A 23 -16.76 -2.07 13.11
C TYR A 23 -16.46 -1.88 11.62
N LYS A 24 -15.24 -1.44 11.30
CA LYS A 24 -14.77 -1.26 9.92
C LYS A 24 -13.37 -1.83 9.74
N CYS A 25 -13.15 -2.50 8.62
CA CYS A 25 -11.82 -2.88 8.18
C CYS A 25 -11.21 -1.79 7.30
N SER A 26 -9.89 -1.60 7.42
CA SER A 26 -9.09 -0.75 6.55
C SER A 26 -7.72 -1.40 6.30
N CYS A 27 -6.99 -0.84 5.34
CA CYS A 27 -5.68 -1.34 4.94
C CYS A 27 -4.59 -0.31 5.20
N ASN A 28 -3.37 -0.80 5.39
CA ASN A 28 -2.17 0.00 5.47
C ASN A 28 -1.95 0.78 4.15
N PRO A 29 -1.15 1.86 4.18
CA PRO A 29 -0.71 2.53 2.96
C PRO A 29 -0.08 1.54 1.97
N GLY A 30 -0.36 1.71 0.67
CA GLY A 30 0.08 0.77 -0.38
C GLY A 30 -0.88 -0.41 -0.64
N TYR A 31 -2.03 -0.46 0.05
CA TYR A 31 -3.02 -1.51 -0.13
C TYR A 31 -4.43 -0.94 -0.36
N ARG A 32 -5.24 -1.68 -1.10
CA ARG A 32 -6.66 -1.40 -1.33
C ARG A 32 -7.53 -2.46 -0.68
N LEU A 33 -8.62 -2.01 -0.07
CA LEU A 33 -9.61 -2.88 0.56
C LEU A 33 -10.44 -3.61 -0.51
N VAL A 34 -10.59 -4.92 -0.34
CA VAL A 34 -11.34 -5.84 -1.20
C VAL A 34 -12.30 -6.65 -0.32
N ASP A 35 -13.54 -6.81 -0.77
CA ASP A 35 -14.63 -7.50 -0.04
C ASP A 35 -14.82 -7.03 1.42
N ASN A 36 -14.50 -5.75 1.68
CA ASN A 36 -14.54 -5.10 3.00
C ASN A 36 -13.69 -5.78 4.08
N LYS A 37 -12.76 -6.68 3.73
CA LYS A 37 -11.97 -7.45 4.70
C LYS A 37 -10.52 -7.68 4.29
N TRP A 38 -10.25 -7.85 3.00
CA TRP A 38 -8.94 -8.19 2.47
C TRP A 38 -8.21 -6.95 1.94
N CYS A 39 -6.89 -6.96 2.00
CA CYS A 39 -6.02 -5.87 1.62
C CYS A 39 -5.10 -6.35 0.50
N LYS A 40 -5.47 -5.99 -0.72
CA LYS A 40 -4.65 -6.30 -1.88
C LYS A 40 -3.65 -5.18 -2.11
N ASP A 41 -2.40 -5.56 -2.37
CA ASP A 41 -1.35 -4.65 -2.81
C ASP A 41 -1.83 -3.76 -3.97
N ILE A 42 -1.50 -2.47 -3.89
CA ILE A 42 -1.70 -1.52 -4.98
C ILE A 42 -0.43 -1.57 -5.81
N ASP A 43 -0.55 -1.97 -7.08
CA ASP A 43 0.57 -1.86 -8.00
C ASP A 43 0.72 -0.41 -8.44
N GLU A 44 1.62 0.33 -7.79
CA GLU A 44 1.86 1.74 -8.13
C GLU A 44 2.55 1.88 -9.49
N CYS A 45 3.25 0.86 -9.98
CA CYS A 45 3.89 0.87 -11.29
C CYS A 45 2.89 0.78 -12.45
N SER A 46 1.70 0.24 -12.20
CA SER A 46 0.63 0.16 -13.20
C SER A 46 0.05 1.53 -13.59
N THR A 47 0.30 2.59 -12.80
CA THR A 47 -0.16 3.96 -13.09
C THR A 47 1.04 4.88 -13.26
N GLU A 48 1.19 5.51 -14.43
CA GLU A 48 2.29 6.45 -14.74
C GLU A 48 3.70 5.95 -14.32
N ASN A 49 3.92 4.63 -14.33
CA ASN A 49 5.18 4.01 -13.88
C ASN A 49 5.56 4.40 -12.43
N GLY A 50 4.60 4.65 -11.56
CA GLY A 50 4.83 5.15 -10.19
C GLY A 50 5.55 6.51 -10.14
N ASP A 51 5.45 7.32 -11.21
CA ASP A 51 6.27 8.50 -11.47
C ASP A 51 7.80 8.24 -11.47
N CYS A 52 8.24 6.99 -11.65
CA CYS A 52 9.65 6.67 -11.77
C CYS A 52 10.18 7.14 -13.13
N GLN A 53 11.32 7.83 -13.15
CA GLN A 53 11.92 8.30 -14.40
C GLN A 53 12.37 7.15 -15.32
N HIS A 54 12.88 6.07 -14.74
CA HIS A 54 13.41 4.92 -15.48
C HIS A 54 12.59 3.66 -15.22
N ILE A 55 12.93 2.88 -14.20
CA ILE A 55 12.34 1.57 -13.93
C ILE A 55 11.52 1.67 -12.65
N CYS A 56 10.27 1.20 -12.67
CA CYS A 56 9.47 1.00 -11.47
C CYS A 56 9.43 -0.50 -11.13
N GLU A 57 9.70 -0.84 -9.88
CA GLU A 57 9.51 -2.18 -9.34
C GLU A 57 8.47 -2.14 -8.23
N ASN A 58 7.33 -2.76 -8.50
CA ASN A 58 6.28 -2.93 -7.51
C ASN A 58 6.73 -3.95 -6.45
N SER A 59 6.38 -3.68 -5.20
CA SER A 59 6.66 -4.55 -4.06
C SER A 59 5.45 -4.62 -3.14
N ILE A 60 5.40 -5.61 -2.26
CA ILE A 60 4.21 -5.75 -1.40
C ILE A 60 4.17 -4.59 -0.39
N GLY A 61 3.17 -3.72 -0.55
CA GLY A 61 2.88 -2.53 0.25
C GLY A 61 3.65 -1.27 -0.15
N SER A 62 4.38 -1.28 -1.25
CA SER A 62 5.17 -0.13 -1.71
C SER A 62 5.74 -0.37 -3.12
N TYR A 63 6.51 0.58 -3.64
CA TYR A 63 7.27 0.40 -4.86
C TYR A 63 8.60 1.14 -4.74
N LYS A 64 9.53 0.80 -5.63
CA LYS A 64 10.82 1.49 -5.72
C LYS A 64 11.14 1.82 -7.17
N CYS A 65 11.71 3.00 -7.36
CA CYS A 65 12.29 3.37 -8.64
C CYS A 65 13.75 2.92 -8.70
N GLN A 66 14.17 2.48 -9.88
CA GLN A 66 15.55 2.15 -10.20
C GLN A 66 16.00 2.85 -11.46
N CYS A 67 17.30 3.14 -11.50
CA CYS A 67 17.95 3.75 -12.65
C CYS A 67 18.63 2.69 -13.51
N ARG A 68 18.58 2.87 -14.82
CA ARG A 68 19.38 2.08 -15.76
C ARG A 68 20.88 2.22 -15.46
N THR A 69 21.66 1.23 -15.88
CA THR A 69 23.12 1.21 -15.73
C THR A 69 23.75 2.52 -16.21
N GLY A 70 24.64 3.10 -15.39
CA GLY A 70 25.29 4.38 -15.67
C GLY A 70 24.58 5.59 -15.07
N TYR A 71 23.38 5.44 -14.51
CA TYR A 71 22.63 6.50 -13.83
C TYR A 71 22.50 6.21 -12.34
N ARG A 72 22.35 7.27 -11.53
CA ARG A 72 22.11 7.18 -10.09
C ARG A 72 20.77 7.81 -9.72
N LEU A 73 20.14 7.21 -8.71
CA LEU A 73 18.88 7.71 -8.17
C LEU A 73 19.14 8.97 -7.35
N VAL A 74 18.38 10.02 -7.60
CA VAL A 74 18.48 11.33 -6.94
C VAL A 74 17.10 11.89 -6.58
N GLY A 75 17.11 12.96 -5.77
CA GLY A 75 15.92 13.59 -5.23
C GLY A 75 15.39 12.89 -3.97
N GLU A 76 14.75 13.65 -3.10
CA GLU A 76 14.21 13.14 -1.82
C GLU A 76 13.12 12.09 -2.04
N ASN A 77 12.36 12.24 -3.13
CA ASN A 77 11.29 11.32 -3.52
C ASN A 77 11.81 10.05 -4.22
N LYS A 78 13.14 9.90 -4.41
CA LYS A 78 13.79 8.71 -5.00
C LYS A 78 13.18 8.26 -6.33
N LYS A 79 12.81 9.22 -7.18
CA LYS A 79 12.12 8.99 -8.47
C LYS A 79 12.93 9.40 -9.70
N GLN A 80 13.94 10.25 -9.53
CA GLN A 80 14.73 10.84 -10.62
C GLN A 80 16.07 10.14 -10.77
N CYS A 81 16.60 10.10 -11.99
CA CYS A 81 17.84 9.46 -12.39
C CYS A 81 18.73 10.44 -13.16
N VAL A 82 19.99 10.56 -12.75
CA VAL A 82 21.02 11.39 -13.41
C VAL A 82 22.30 10.65 -13.67
#